data_AF-A0A7X7VW78-F1
#
_entry.id   AF-A0A7X7VW78-F1
#
_cell.length_a   1.000
_cell.length_b   1.000
_cell.length_c   1.000
_cell.angle_alpha   90.00
_cell.angle_beta   90.00
_cell.angle_gamma   90.00
#
_symmetry.space_group_name_H-M   'P 1'
#
loop_
_entity.id
_entity.type
_entity.pdbx_description
1 polymer ?
#
loop_
_entity_poly.entity_id
_entity_poly.type
_entity_poly.pdbx_seq_one_letter_code
_entity_poly.pdbx_strand_id
1 'polypeptide(L)'
;MAKMIVKVGMASCGIAAGAGPVYEKLESLLKDRGDVELKKVGCIGLCFHEPLVEIEREGKREVYGEVTADSVVSLLDGSSAIPPILSQTVEKAPENLMMGKQVRIVLRNCGLIDPQKIEEYEQRGGYASLKKALFEMSQDQVIDEVLKSGLRGRGGAGFPTGMKWRFAHDAKGDFKYVVC
;
A
#
# COMPACT_ATOMS: atom_id res chain seq x y z
N MET A 1 11.17 -25.19 3.70
CA MET A 1 10.26 -25.02 2.55
C MET A 1 10.24 -23.53 2.20
N ALA A 2 10.33 -23.17 0.92
CA ALA A 2 10.24 -21.78 0.51
C ALA A 2 8.83 -21.27 0.82
N LYS A 3 8.73 -20.18 1.60
CA LYS A 3 7.45 -19.62 2.03
C LYS A 3 6.79 -18.94 0.83
N MET A 4 5.59 -19.37 0.45
CA MET A 4 4.78 -18.69 -0.55
C MET A 4 4.01 -17.55 0.11
N ILE A 5 3.88 -16.40 -0.55
CA ILE A 5 3.05 -15.30 -0.07
C ILE A 5 1.96 -15.03 -1.11
N VAL A 6 0.71 -15.03 -0.67
CA VAL A 6 -0.44 -14.67 -1.50
C VAL A 6 -1.02 -13.37 -0.96
N LYS A 7 -1.17 -12.35 -1.81
CA LYS A 7 -1.70 -11.04 -1.43
C LYS A 7 -2.95 -10.74 -2.25
N VAL A 8 -3.98 -10.22 -1.61
CA VAL A 8 -5.23 -9.83 -2.29
C VAL A 8 -5.48 -8.34 -2.06
N GLY A 9 -5.78 -7.62 -3.15
CA GLY A 9 -6.18 -6.22 -3.10
C GLY A 9 -7.56 -6.06 -2.47
N MET A 10 -7.61 -5.58 -1.22
CA MET A 10 -8.83 -5.45 -0.41
C MET A 10 -9.27 -4.00 -0.20
N ALA A 11 -8.84 -3.07 -1.07
CA ALA A 11 -9.39 -1.71 -1.07
C ALA A 11 -10.82 -1.70 -1.65
N SER A 12 -11.53 -0.59 -1.48
CA SER A 12 -12.93 -0.44 -1.91
C SER A 12 -13.18 -0.83 -3.37
N CYS A 13 -12.28 -0.46 -4.30
CA CYS A 13 -12.39 -0.86 -5.71
C CYS A 13 -12.26 -2.37 -5.91
N GLY A 14 -11.33 -3.03 -5.22
CA GLY A 14 -11.18 -4.48 -5.25
C GLY A 14 -12.40 -5.18 -4.67
N ILE A 15 -12.88 -4.73 -3.51
CA ILE A 15 -14.10 -5.25 -2.88
C ILE A 15 -15.30 -5.11 -3.82
N ALA A 16 -15.50 -3.94 -4.42
CA ALA A 16 -16.58 -3.70 -5.36
C ALA A 16 -16.49 -4.58 -6.62
N ALA A 17 -15.28 -4.92 -7.06
CA ALA A 17 -15.03 -5.81 -8.20
C ALA A 17 -15.12 -7.32 -7.85
N GLY A 18 -15.30 -7.68 -6.57
CA GLY A 18 -15.43 -9.09 -6.15
C GLY A 18 -14.23 -9.67 -5.41
N ALA A 19 -13.32 -8.87 -4.86
CA ALA A 19 -12.18 -9.36 -4.09
C ALA A 19 -12.57 -10.08 -2.78
N GLY A 20 -13.76 -9.80 -2.22
CA GLY A 20 -14.26 -10.48 -1.01
C GLY A 20 -14.38 -11.99 -1.19
N PRO A 21 -15.24 -12.46 -2.13
CA PRO A 21 -15.34 -13.89 -2.45
C PRO A 21 -14.01 -14.56 -2.83
N VAL A 22 -13.14 -13.84 -3.56
CA VAL A 22 -11.79 -14.31 -3.89
C VAL A 22 -10.96 -14.58 -2.63
N TYR A 23 -10.93 -13.62 -1.70
CA TYR A 23 -10.20 -13.75 -0.45
C TYR A 23 -10.75 -14.88 0.42
N GLU A 24 -12.07 -14.97 0.60
CA GLU A 24 -12.72 -16.02 1.39
C GLU A 24 -12.39 -17.42 0.85
N LYS A 25 -12.39 -17.57 -0.48
CA LYS A 25 -12.01 -18.83 -1.12
C LYS A 25 -10.54 -19.17 -0.88
N LEU A 26 -9.64 -18.20 -1.03
CA LEU A 26 -8.21 -18.39 -0.75
C LEU A 26 -7.97 -18.75 0.72
N GLU A 27 -8.64 -18.06 1.64
CA GLU A 27 -8.56 -18.33 3.08
C GLU A 27 -9.00 -19.76 3.39
N SER A 28 -10.13 -20.21 2.84
CA SER A 28 -10.59 -21.59 2.99
C SER A 28 -9.61 -22.63 2.45
N LEU A 29 -8.95 -22.35 1.32
CA LEU A 29 -8.01 -23.29 0.68
C LEU A 29 -6.64 -23.33 1.37
N LEU A 30 -6.25 -22.23 2.01
CA LEU A 30 -4.91 -22.03 2.56
C LEU A 30 -4.85 -22.13 4.08
N LYS A 31 -5.99 -22.26 4.78
CA LYS A 31 -6.08 -22.27 6.25
C LYS A 31 -5.10 -23.23 6.93
N ASP A 32 -4.91 -24.42 6.38
CA ASP A 32 -4.07 -25.48 6.96
C ASP A 32 -2.68 -25.56 6.31
N ARG A 33 -2.34 -24.60 5.42
CA ARG A 33 -1.06 -24.52 4.71
C ARG A 33 -0.05 -23.67 5.51
N GLY A 34 0.76 -24.32 6.34
CA GLY A 34 1.83 -23.63 7.11
C GLY A 34 2.98 -23.05 6.24
N ASP A 35 3.05 -23.43 4.97
CA ASP A 35 4.02 -22.96 3.99
C ASP A 35 3.56 -21.71 3.21
N VAL A 36 2.33 -21.23 3.44
CA VAL A 36 1.74 -20.08 2.74
C VAL A 36 1.33 -18.98 3.73
N GLU A 37 1.62 -17.74 3.38
CA GLU A 37 1.08 -16.57 4.06
C GLU A 37 0.07 -15.87 3.15
N LEU A 38 -1.19 -15.80 3.60
CA LEU A 38 -2.24 -15.02 2.94
C LEU A 38 -2.33 -13.62 3.58
N LYS A 39 -2.26 -12.56 2.75
CA LYS A 39 -2.29 -11.17 3.19
C LYS A 39 -3.42 -10.38 2.52
N LYS A 40 -4.06 -9.51 3.30
CA LYS A 40 -4.91 -8.43 2.78
C LYS A 40 -4.00 -7.24 2.52
N VAL A 41 -4.05 -6.63 1.34
CA VAL A 41 -3.25 -5.45 1.02
C VAL A 41 -4.10 -4.36 0.38
N GLY A 42 -3.63 -3.11 0.40
CA GLY A 42 -4.28 -2.02 -0.33
C GLY A 42 -4.14 -2.17 -1.85
N CYS A 43 -5.02 -1.50 -2.60
CA CYS A 43 -4.96 -1.45 -4.07
C CYS A 43 -3.65 -0.79 -4.53
N ILE A 44 -3.08 -1.32 -5.62
CA ILE A 44 -1.86 -0.79 -6.24
C ILE A 44 -2.13 0.27 -7.31
N GLY A 45 -3.40 0.59 -7.60
CA GLY A 45 -3.81 1.59 -8.59
C GLY A 45 -4.13 1.03 -9.98
N LEU A 46 -4.23 -0.30 -10.13
CA LEU A 46 -4.67 -0.96 -11.36
C LEU A 46 -6.16 -1.31 -11.26
N CYS A 47 -7.01 -0.33 -10.94
CA CYS A 47 -8.43 -0.55 -10.65
C CYS A 47 -9.19 -1.23 -11.81
N PHE A 48 -8.73 -1.04 -13.05
CA PHE A 48 -9.31 -1.64 -14.26
C PHE A 48 -9.01 -3.14 -14.40
N HIS A 49 -8.15 -3.70 -13.56
CA HIS A 49 -7.81 -5.13 -13.50
C HIS A 49 -8.23 -5.77 -12.18
N GLU A 50 -8.98 -5.08 -11.32
CA GLU A 50 -9.48 -5.70 -10.09
C GLU A 50 -10.48 -6.83 -10.41
N PRO A 51 -10.58 -7.89 -9.58
CA PRO A 51 -9.80 -8.14 -8.38
C PRO A 51 -8.35 -8.57 -8.64
N LEU A 52 -7.43 -7.97 -7.90
CA LEU A 52 -5.99 -8.28 -7.98
C LEU A 52 -5.59 -9.35 -6.95
N VAL A 53 -4.95 -10.41 -7.44
CA VAL A 53 -4.24 -11.39 -6.61
C VAL A 53 -2.79 -11.44 -7.02
N GLU A 54 -1.91 -11.41 -6.03
CA GLU A 54 -0.49 -11.56 -6.21
C GLU A 54 0.02 -12.81 -5.52
N ILE A 55 0.91 -13.52 -6.21
CA ILE A 55 1.55 -14.73 -5.73
C ILE A 55 3.06 -14.52 -5.78
N GLU A 56 3.71 -14.71 -4.65
CA GLU A 56 5.16 -14.66 -4.48
C GLU A 56 5.68 -16.07 -4.17
N ARG A 57 6.55 -16.59 -5.03
CA ARG A 57 7.16 -17.93 -4.92
C ARG A 57 8.62 -17.85 -5.34
N GLU A 58 9.52 -18.38 -4.53
CA GLU A 58 10.95 -18.50 -4.88
C GLU A 58 11.58 -17.16 -5.33
N GLY A 59 11.16 -16.05 -4.71
CA GLY A 59 11.64 -14.71 -5.09
C GLY A 59 11.12 -14.21 -6.44
N LYS A 60 10.10 -14.85 -7.01
CA LYS A 60 9.34 -14.36 -8.16
C LYS A 60 7.97 -13.88 -7.69
N ARG A 61 7.59 -12.68 -8.12
CA ARG A 61 6.31 -12.03 -7.82
C ARG A 61 5.48 -11.96 -9.09
N GLU A 62 4.27 -12.50 -9.03
CA GLU A 62 3.31 -12.48 -10.14
C GLU A 62 1.99 -11.87 -9.69
N VAL A 63 1.51 -10.87 -10.42
CA VAL A 63 0.22 -10.22 -10.18
C VAL A 63 -0.73 -10.64 -11.28
N TYR A 64 -1.94 -11.03 -10.90
CA TYR A 64 -3.03 -11.43 -11.76
C TYR A 64 -4.20 -10.48 -11.55
N GLY A 65 -4.84 -10.10 -12.65
CA GLY A 65 -6.06 -9.29 -12.64
C GLY A 65 -7.28 -10.11 -13.02
N GLU A 66 -8.46 -9.51 -12.82
CA GLU A 66 -9.77 -10.10 -13.15
C GLU A 66 -9.97 -11.47 -12.49
N VAL A 67 -9.38 -11.64 -11.30
CA VAL A 67 -9.41 -12.91 -10.58
C VAL A 67 -10.80 -13.13 -9.98
N THR A 68 -11.33 -14.34 -10.16
CA THR A 68 -12.61 -14.78 -9.61
C THR A 68 -12.37 -15.87 -8.58
N ALA A 69 -13.37 -16.15 -7.74
CA ALA A 69 -13.27 -17.22 -6.74
C ALA A 69 -13.02 -18.60 -7.39
N ASP A 70 -13.44 -18.81 -8.64
CA ASP A 70 -13.21 -20.08 -9.35
C ASP A 70 -11.80 -20.19 -9.92
N SER A 71 -11.17 -19.06 -10.31
CA SER A 71 -9.83 -19.08 -10.90
C SER A 71 -8.70 -19.19 -9.88
N VAL A 72 -8.96 -19.01 -8.58
CA VAL A 72 -7.91 -19.06 -7.55
C VAL A 72 -7.22 -20.40 -7.45
N VAL A 73 -7.92 -21.51 -7.73
CA VAL A 73 -7.35 -22.86 -7.64
C VAL A 73 -6.26 -23.05 -8.70
N SER A 74 -6.57 -22.72 -9.95
CA SER A 74 -5.61 -22.83 -11.06
C SER A 74 -4.47 -21.81 -10.96
N LEU A 75 -4.69 -20.67 -10.30
CA LEU A 75 -3.61 -19.73 -9.97
C LEU A 75 -2.66 -20.32 -8.93
N LEU A 76 -3.18 -21.03 -7.92
CA LEU A 76 -2.36 -21.63 -6.87
C LEU A 76 -1.57 -22.85 -7.34
N ASP A 77 -2.06 -23.65 -8.27
CA ASP A 77 -1.30 -24.79 -8.80
C ASP A 77 -0.40 -24.43 -10.00
N GLY A 78 -0.55 -23.22 -10.56
CA GLY A 78 0.21 -22.74 -11.71
C GLY A 78 -0.33 -23.19 -13.07
N SER A 79 -1.52 -23.81 -13.11
CA SER A 79 -2.19 -24.23 -14.35
C SER A 79 -3.08 -23.16 -14.97
N SER A 80 -3.22 -21.99 -14.32
CA SER A 80 -4.09 -20.91 -14.79
C SER A 80 -3.77 -20.47 -16.21
N ALA A 81 -4.82 -20.36 -17.03
CA ALA A 81 -4.74 -19.73 -18.34
C ALA A 81 -4.70 -18.19 -18.26
N ILE A 82 -4.93 -17.61 -17.08
CA ILE A 82 -4.83 -16.17 -16.85
C ILE A 82 -3.34 -15.80 -16.82
N PRO A 83 -2.82 -15.06 -17.80
CA PRO A 83 -1.43 -14.63 -17.77
C PRO A 83 -1.24 -13.60 -16.64
N PRO A 84 -0.08 -13.59 -15.97
CA PRO A 84 0.22 -12.55 -15.01
C PRO A 84 0.30 -11.20 -15.75
N ILE A 85 -0.44 -10.20 -15.25
CA ILE A 85 -0.32 -8.82 -15.74
C ILE A 85 1.04 -8.23 -15.37
N LEU A 86 1.67 -8.74 -14.31
CA LEU A 86 3.03 -8.38 -13.87
C LEU A 86 3.78 -9.63 -13.41
N SER A 87 5.04 -9.79 -13.83
CA SER A 87 5.90 -10.89 -13.42
C SER A 87 7.34 -10.39 -13.26
N GLN A 88 7.91 -10.46 -12.06
CA GLN A 88 9.25 -9.90 -11.74
C GLN A 88 9.99 -10.70 -10.66
N THR A 89 11.33 -10.65 -10.68
CA THR A 89 12.19 -11.17 -9.60
C THR A 89 12.40 -10.13 -8.48
N VAL A 90 12.38 -10.56 -7.23
CA VAL A 90 12.25 -9.74 -6.00
C VAL A 90 13.51 -8.89 -5.68
N GLU A 91 14.60 -9.00 -6.43
CA GLU A 91 15.84 -8.24 -6.18
C GLU A 91 15.80 -6.76 -6.63
N LYS A 92 14.83 -6.38 -7.49
CA LYS A 92 14.56 -4.98 -7.81
C LYS A 92 13.16 -4.67 -7.37
N ALA A 93 12.97 -3.70 -6.48
CA ALA A 93 11.63 -3.29 -6.10
C ALA A 93 10.82 -2.89 -7.36
N PRO A 94 9.68 -3.55 -7.63
CA PRO A 94 9.35 -4.13 -8.93
C PRO A 94 8.04 -3.52 -9.46
N GLU A 95 7.98 -2.19 -9.48
CA GLU A 95 6.83 -1.46 -9.98
C GLU A 95 6.87 -1.55 -11.50
N ASN A 96 6.39 -2.68 -12.05
CA ASN A 96 5.61 -2.83 -13.27
C ASN A 96 6.07 -1.99 -14.50
N LEU A 97 6.33 -2.54 -15.69
CA LEU A 97 6.59 -1.71 -16.90
C LEU A 97 5.61 -0.54 -17.14
N MET A 98 4.36 -0.66 -16.69
CA MET A 98 3.32 0.39 -16.60
C MET A 98 3.39 1.33 -15.39
N MET A 99 3.94 0.92 -14.23
CA MET A 99 4.15 1.80 -13.06
C MET A 99 5.61 2.22 -12.84
N GLY A 100 6.56 1.71 -13.61
CA GLY A 100 7.99 1.99 -13.46
C GLY A 100 8.38 3.41 -13.84
N LYS A 101 7.42 4.17 -14.39
CA LYS A 101 7.51 5.60 -14.62
C LYS A 101 6.93 6.44 -13.47
N GLN A 102 6.36 5.82 -12.44
CA GLN A 102 5.80 6.51 -11.29
C GLN A 102 6.88 6.74 -10.22
N VAL A 103 6.75 7.84 -9.50
CA VAL A 103 7.51 8.10 -8.27
C VAL A 103 6.52 8.01 -7.11
N ARG A 104 6.42 6.83 -6.50
CA ARG A 104 5.43 6.56 -5.46
C ARG A 104 5.95 6.97 -4.08
N ILE A 105 5.85 8.25 -3.74
CA ILE A 105 6.26 8.72 -2.41
C ILE A 105 5.21 8.34 -1.35
N VAL A 106 3.98 8.82 -1.51
CA VAL A 106 2.87 8.56 -0.54
C VAL A 106 2.36 7.12 -0.64
N LEU A 107 2.36 6.56 -1.85
CA LEU A 107 1.78 5.24 -2.15
C LEU A 107 2.79 4.08 -2.07
N ARG A 108 4.02 4.32 -1.60
CA ARG A 108 5.12 3.32 -1.56
C ARG A 108 4.78 2.01 -0.86
N ASN A 109 3.82 2.03 0.06
CA ASN A 109 3.45 0.85 0.84
C ASN A 109 2.20 0.12 0.30
N CYS A 110 1.47 0.72 -0.65
CA CYS A 110 0.27 0.12 -1.24
C CYS A 110 0.61 -1.19 -1.97
N GLY A 111 -0.14 -2.25 -1.67
CA GLY A 111 0.09 -3.60 -2.19
C GLY A 111 1.21 -4.39 -1.52
N LEU A 112 1.88 -3.82 -0.51
CA LEU A 112 3.02 -4.45 0.17
C LEU A 112 2.72 -4.82 1.62
N ILE A 113 1.97 -3.95 2.31
CA ILE A 113 1.61 -4.14 3.72
C ILE A 113 0.12 -4.44 3.87
N ASP A 114 -0.19 -5.16 4.94
CA ASP A 114 -1.53 -5.21 5.49
C ASP A 114 -1.85 -3.89 6.22
N PRO A 115 -2.81 -3.10 5.72
CA PRO A 115 -3.14 -1.80 6.31
C PRO A 115 -3.72 -1.92 7.73
N GLN A 116 -4.08 -3.12 8.19
CA GLN A 116 -4.61 -3.38 9.53
C GLN A 116 -3.55 -3.88 10.52
N LYS A 117 -2.29 -4.07 10.09
CA LYS A 117 -1.18 -4.51 10.95
C LYS A 117 -0.16 -3.39 11.12
N ILE A 118 -0.09 -2.83 12.32
CA ILE A 118 0.79 -1.70 12.61
C ILE A 118 2.27 -2.07 12.47
N GLU A 119 2.63 -3.31 12.79
CA GLU A 119 4.00 -3.81 12.76
C GLU A 119 4.58 -3.79 11.34
N GLU A 120 3.76 -4.10 10.33
CA GLU A 120 4.18 -4.06 8.92
C GLU A 120 4.43 -2.62 8.46
N TYR A 121 3.67 -1.66 8.98
CA TYR A 121 3.90 -0.24 8.70
C TYR A 121 5.20 0.24 9.36
N GLU A 122 5.43 -0.13 10.62
CA GLU A 122 6.66 0.22 11.35
C GLU A 122 7.92 -0.38 10.73
N GLN A 123 7.88 -1.65 10.31
CA GLN A 123 8.99 -2.32 9.61
C GLN A 123 9.40 -1.60 8.32
N ARG A 124 8.50 -0.81 7.72
CA ARG A 124 8.76 0.04 6.55
C ARG A 124 9.06 1.50 6.89
N GLY A 125 9.48 1.77 8.12
CA GLY A 125 9.81 3.12 8.59
C GLY A 125 8.58 3.97 8.92
N GLY A 126 7.40 3.36 9.04
CA GLY A 126 6.20 4.01 9.58
C GLY A 126 6.49 4.62 10.96
N TYR A 127 5.89 5.79 11.21
CA TYR A 127 6.10 6.59 12.43
C TYR A 127 7.53 7.09 12.70
N ALA A 128 8.55 6.73 11.91
CA ALA A 128 9.92 7.21 12.16
C ALA A 128 10.00 8.75 12.16
N SER A 129 9.39 9.39 11.17
CA SER A 129 9.32 10.86 11.12
C SER A 129 8.47 11.48 12.23
N LEU A 130 7.44 10.76 12.71
CA LEU A 130 6.64 11.21 13.85
C LEU A 130 7.47 11.17 15.14
N LYS A 131 8.21 10.08 15.39
CA LYS A 131 9.11 9.95 16.53
C LYS A 131 10.15 11.09 16.53
N LYS A 132 10.77 11.36 15.38
CA LYS A 132 11.68 12.50 15.21
C LYS A 132 11.00 13.83 15.53
N ALA A 133 9.82 14.09 14.95
CA ALA A 133 9.10 15.35 15.18
C ALA A 133 8.69 15.55 16.65
N LEU A 134 8.36 14.48 17.37
CA LEU A 134 7.93 14.55 18.78
C LEU A 134 9.08 14.72 19.76
N PHE A 135 10.21 14.06 19.52
CA PHE A 135 11.28 13.95 20.52
C PHE A 135 12.55 14.74 20.17
N GLU A 136 12.73 15.14 18.92
CA GLU A 136 13.98 15.75 18.44
C GLU A 136 13.79 17.13 17.80
N MET A 137 12.54 17.58 17.60
CA MET A 137 12.24 18.83 16.90
C MET A 137 11.30 19.74 17.71
N SER A 138 11.51 21.04 17.61
CA SER A 138 10.53 22.04 18.03
C SER A 138 9.41 22.18 16.99
N GLN A 139 8.29 22.79 17.40
CA GLN A 139 7.18 23.09 16.49
C GLN A 139 7.63 23.96 15.30
N ASP A 140 8.47 24.98 15.55
CA ASP A 140 9.05 25.82 14.52
C ASP A 140 9.90 25.03 13.52
N GLN A 141 10.74 24.12 14.01
CA GLN A 141 11.59 23.28 13.14
C GLN A 141 10.74 22.34 12.26
N VAL A 142 9.64 21.81 12.79
CA VAL A 142 8.71 20.98 12.00
C VAL A 142 8.06 21.81 10.88
N ILE A 143 7.60 23.03 11.20
CA ILE A 143 6.99 23.94 10.23
C ILE A 143 8.01 24.33 9.14
N ASP A 144 9.24 24.63 9.53
CA ASP A 144 10.31 25.02 8.61
C ASP A 144 10.72 23.87 7.69
N GLU A 145 10.77 22.63 8.19
CA GLU A 145 11.04 21.45 7.37
C GLU A 145 9.94 21.26 6.30
N VAL A 146 8.67 21.43 6.67
CA VAL A 146 7.54 21.34 5.73
C VAL A 146 7.55 22.50 4.73
N LEU A 147 7.90 23.71 5.17
CA LEU A 147 8.05 24.87 4.29
C LEU A 147 9.18 24.64 3.27
N LYS A 148 10.34 24.16 3.73
CA LYS A 148 11.52 23.84 2.91
C LYS A 148 11.24 22.72 1.90
N SER A 149 10.37 21.76 2.24
CA SER A 149 9.97 20.69 1.32
C SER A 149 9.23 21.19 0.07
N GLY A 150 8.68 22.41 0.11
CA GLY A 150 7.86 22.96 -0.96
C GLY A 150 6.49 22.29 -1.10
N LEU A 151 6.02 21.54 -0.08
CA LEU A 151 4.72 20.87 -0.13
C LEU A 151 3.57 21.87 -0.31
N ARG A 152 2.77 21.65 -1.35
CA ARG A 152 1.56 22.43 -1.65
C ARG A 152 0.31 21.62 -1.35
N GLY A 153 -0.77 22.31 -0.96
CA GLY A 153 -2.07 21.70 -0.70
C GLY A 153 -2.58 20.91 -1.89
N ARG A 154 -2.89 19.62 -1.67
CA ARG A 154 -3.31 18.68 -2.73
C ARG A 154 -4.83 18.63 -2.97
N GLY A 155 -5.60 19.45 -2.25
CA GLY A 155 -7.05 19.63 -2.47
C GLY A 155 -7.42 20.54 -3.65
N GLY A 156 -6.47 20.92 -4.51
CA GLY A 156 -6.70 21.73 -5.71
C GLY A 156 -6.14 23.16 -5.63
N ALA A 157 -6.35 23.88 -4.52
CA ALA A 157 -5.92 25.27 -4.38
C ALA A 157 -4.40 25.49 -4.39
N GLY A 158 -3.61 24.46 -4.07
CA GLY A 158 -2.15 24.53 -4.17
C GLY A 158 -1.48 25.54 -3.22
N PHE A 159 -2.12 25.94 -2.12
CA PHE A 159 -1.51 26.86 -1.15
C PHE A 159 -0.30 26.20 -0.45
N PRO A 160 0.81 26.91 -0.17
CA PRO A 160 1.98 26.34 0.50
C PRO A 160 1.62 25.83 1.91
N THR A 161 1.87 24.54 2.15
CA THR A 161 1.42 23.85 3.39
C THR A 161 2.15 24.38 4.62
N GLY A 162 3.48 24.55 4.52
CA GLY A 162 4.28 25.12 5.62
C GLY A 162 3.85 26.54 6.01
N MET A 163 3.48 27.38 5.04
CA MET A 163 2.95 28.73 5.33
C MET A 163 1.60 28.66 6.04
N LYS A 164 0.71 27.75 5.62
CA LYS A 164 -0.58 27.55 6.31
C LYS A 164 -0.37 27.12 7.75
N TRP A 165 0.59 26.23 8.01
CA TRP A 165 0.93 25.78 9.35
C TRP A 165 1.53 26.90 10.21
N ARG A 166 2.42 27.72 9.64
CA ARG A 166 2.99 28.91 10.29
C ARG A 166 1.88 29.86 10.75
N PHE A 167 0.91 30.19 9.89
CA PHE A 167 -0.21 31.05 10.28
C PHE A 167 -1.05 30.46 11.42
N ALA A 168 -1.34 29.15 11.39
CA ALA A 168 -2.07 28.49 12.47
C ALA A 168 -1.25 28.43 13.77
N HIS A 169 0.06 28.27 13.68
CA HIS A 169 0.97 28.29 14.82
C HIS A 169 1.08 29.69 15.46
N ASP A 170 1.16 30.75 14.66
CA ASP A 170 1.35 32.11 15.17
C ASP A 170 0.02 32.77 15.62
N ALA A 171 -1.12 32.20 15.21
CA ALA A 171 -2.42 32.64 15.67
C ALA A 171 -2.58 32.47 17.19
N LYS A 172 -3.07 33.53 17.86
CA LYS A 172 -3.41 33.52 19.28
C LYS A 172 -4.66 32.66 19.54
N GLY A 173 -4.64 31.91 20.63
CA GLY A 173 -5.77 31.10 21.10
C GLY A 173 -5.28 29.86 21.84
N ASP A 174 -6.06 29.44 22.83
CA ASP A 174 -5.71 28.30 23.70
C ASP A 174 -5.95 26.95 23.01
N PHE A 175 -6.84 26.92 22.02
CA PHE A 175 -7.25 25.70 21.31
C PHE A 175 -6.91 25.79 19.83
N LYS A 176 -6.33 24.70 19.31
CA LYS A 176 -6.02 24.53 17.90
C LYS A 176 -6.54 23.19 17.42
N TYR A 177 -6.95 23.15 16.16
CA TYR A 177 -7.54 21.97 15.55
C TYR A 177 -6.80 21.61 14.26
N VAL A 178 -6.75 20.31 13.99
CA VAL A 178 -6.29 19.76 12.71
C VAL A 178 -7.49 19.07 12.08
N VAL A 179 -7.85 19.49 10.86
CA VAL A 179 -8.95 18.92 10.07
C VAL A 179 -8.36 18.36 8.79
N CYS A 180 -8.61 17.09 8.53
CA CYS A 180 -8.21 16.37 7.30
C CYS A 180 -9.33 16.49 6.28
#